data_AF-A0A947AQQ8-F1
#
_entry.id   AF-A0A947AQQ8-F1
#
_cell.length_a   1.000
_cell.length_b   1.000
_cell.length_c   1.000
_cell.angle_alpha   90.00
_cell.angle_beta   90.00
_cell.angle_gamma   90.00
#
_symmetry.space_group_name_H-M   'P 1'
#
loop_
_entity.id
_entity.type
_entity.pdbx_description
1 polymer ?
#
loop_
_entity_poly.entity_id
_entity_poly.type
_entity_poly.pdbx_seq_one_letter_code
_entity_poly.pdbx_strand_id
1 'polypeptide(L)'
;MFNRWFRPNTCLALGYALSAVLVLVYVNMFPLWKLLSDRWGREVFVILPIVLSLGSIIVVGIIFSGRQQKARSTVKKSVLIAGLVFCAIALVIPDPQFPVKRIHVAEYVLLSLVVRFAMSFKLQGAALLFFSAGFASVLGVHEELLQGWHPSRTYGLRDITVNTFASFGGAIIWHELKIFSWGKPLFDKQTLPSKNCSSVYLVWLIASVVVFILPLVLFRGSTIPYWPAMPLIGTIVYFSLYKDQFITSWKHGMAALSVVSFALILYPIINNVNALLFF
;
A
#
# COMPACT_ATOMS: atom_id res chain seq x y z
N MET A 1 0.70 24.78 -9.86
CA MET A 1 0.12 25.87 -9.04
C MET A 1 0.07 25.57 -7.52
N PHE A 2 0.23 24.31 -7.06
CA PHE A 2 0.29 23.97 -5.62
C PHE A 2 1.61 24.34 -4.89
N ASN A 3 2.67 24.72 -5.61
CA ASN A 3 3.98 24.99 -5.01
C ASN A 3 4.10 26.31 -4.23
N ARG A 4 3.06 27.17 -4.22
CA ARG A 4 3.17 28.50 -3.57
C ARG A 4 2.74 28.54 -2.10
N TRP A 5 2.06 27.51 -1.60
CA TRP A 5 1.39 27.58 -0.29
C TRP A 5 1.81 26.55 0.74
N PHE A 6 2.48 25.46 0.35
CA PHE A 6 2.90 24.43 1.30
C PHE A 6 4.37 24.05 1.15
N ARG A 7 5.09 23.99 2.28
CA ARG A 7 6.45 23.46 2.33
C ARG A 7 6.42 21.97 1.93
N PRO A 8 7.29 21.49 1.02
CA PRO A 8 7.28 20.11 0.54
C PRO A 8 7.31 19.05 1.66
N ASN A 9 8.04 19.32 2.74
CA ASN A 9 8.13 18.42 3.88
C ASN A 9 6.80 18.29 4.64
N THR A 10 6.03 19.38 4.74
CA THR A 10 4.71 19.36 5.37
C THR A 10 3.71 18.54 4.55
N CYS A 11 3.68 18.72 3.22
CA CYS A 11 2.83 17.91 2.34
C CYS A 11 3.17 16.42 2.41
N LEU A 12 4.46 16.10 2.48
CA LEU A 12 4.94 14.73 2.60
C LEU A 12 4.51 14.10 3.93
N ALA A 13 4.72 14.81 5.05
CA ALA A 13 4.29 14.34 6.37
C ALA A 13 2.77 14.16 6.45
N LEU A 14 2.01 15.14 5.97
CA LEU A 14 0.54 15.06 5.91
C LEU A 14 0.07 13.91 5.03
N GLY A 15 0.74 13.66 3.90
CA GLY A 15 0.40 12.56 3.00
C GLY A 15 0.58 11.19 3.69
N TYR A 16 1.70 10.97 4.37
CA TYR A 16 1.92 9.74 5.14
C TYR A 16 0.96 9.60 6.32
N ALA A 17 0.71 10.69 7.05
CA ALA A 17 -0.26 10.70 8.14
C ALA A 17 -1.68 10.37 7.63
N LEU A 18 -2.09 10.96 6.51
CA LEU A 18 -3.35 10.66 5.87
C LEU A 18 -3.43 9.19 5.44
N SER A 19 -2.36 8.61 4.89
CA SER A 19 -2.33 7.18 4.56
C SER A 19 -2.53 6.30 5.78
N ALA A 20 -1.91 6.61 6.91
CA ALA A 20 -2.11 5.87 8.16
C ALA A 20 -3.54 6.02 8.71
N VAL A 21 -4.09 7.24 8.68
CA VAL A 21 -5.48 7.51 9.09
C VAL A 21 -6.47 6.76 8.22
N LEU A 22 -6.26 6.71 6.90
CA LEU A 22 -7.12 5.95 5.98
C LEU A 22 -7.17 4.46 6.34
N VAL A 23 -6.04 3.85 6.69
CA VAL A 23 -6.02 2.44 7.16
C VAL A 23 -6.88 2.27 8.41
N LEU A 24 -6.76 3.17 9.38
CA LEU A 24 -7.60 3.13 10.59
C LEU A 24 -9.09 3.29 10.25
N VAL A 25 -9.43 4.15 9.29
CA VAL A 25 -10.80 4.27 8.80
C VAL A 25 -11.26 2.95 8.18
N TYR A 26 -10.49 2.35 7.25
CA TYR A 26 -10.84 1.10 6.57
C TYR A 26 -11.10 -0.04 7.56
N VAL A 27 -10.22 -0.23 8.55
CA VAL A 27 -10.40 -1.23 9.63
C VAL A 27 -11.74 -1.04 10.35
N ASN A 28 -12.14 0.21 10.60
CA ASN A 28 -13.36 0.55 11.33
C ASN A 28 -14.62 0.68 10.45
N MET A 29 -14.51 0.50 9.13
CA MET A 29 -15.69 0.57 8.25
C MET A 29 -16.52 -0.70 8.23
N PHE A 30 -16.05 -1.81 8.82
CA PHE A 30 -16.81 -3.06 8.83
C PHE A 30 -18.22 -2.96 9.40
N PRO A 31 -18.44 -2.37 10.59
CA PRO A 31 -19.78 -2.34 11.18
C PRO A 31 -20.76 -1.56 10.29
N LEU A 32 -20.28 -0.48 9.66
CA LEU A 32 -21.05 0.30 8.70
C LEU A 32 -21.40 -0.55 7.46
N TRP A 33 -20.40 -1.23 6.88
CA TRP A 33 -20.59 -2.10 5.73
C TRP A 33 -21.56 -3.25 6.03
N LYS A 34 -21.47 -3.85 7.21
CA LYS A 34 -22.39 -4.89 7.68
C LYS A 34 -23.81 -4.35 7.84
N LEU A 35 -23.99 -3.21 8.51
CA LEU A 35 -25.28 -2.55 8.69
C LEU A 35 -25.96 -2.24 7.34
N LEU A 36 -25.19 -1.72 6.38
CA LEU A 36 -25.72 -1.43 5.05
C LEU A 36 -26.04 -2.72 4.27
N SER A 37 -25.22 -3.77 4.40
CA SER A 37 -25.44 -5.09 3.81
C SER A 37 -26.73 -5.74 4.31
N ASP A 38 -26.98 -5.66 5.61
CA ASP A 38 -28.18 -6.21 6.23
C ASP A 38 -29.45 -5.45 5.75
N ARG A 39 -29.32 -4.18 5.36
CA ARG A 39 -30.45 -3.33 4.97
C ARG A 39 -30.79 -3.37 3.48
N TRP A 40 -29.80 -3.41 2.58
CA TRP A 40 -30.01 -3.29 1.13
C TRP A 40 -29.87 -4.61 0.37
N GLY A 41 -29.59 -5.71 1.07
CA GLY A 41 -29.52 -7.04 0.50
C GLY A 41 -28.18 -7.33 -0.18
N ARG A 42 -27.87 -8.62 -0.30
CA ARG A 42 -26.55 -9.13 -0.74
C ARG A 42 -26.16 -8.67 -2.14
N GLU A 43 -27.11 -8.59 -3.07
CA GLU A 43 -26.86 -8.24 -4.48
C GLU A 43 -26.23 -6.85 -4.64
N VAL A 44 -26.67 -5.87 -3.84
CA VAL A 44 -26.12 -4.52 -3.86
C VAL A 44 -24.64 -4.53 -3.47
N PHE A 45 -24.24 -5.34 -2.48
CA PHE A 45 -22.86 -5.42 -2.00
C PHE A 45 -21.93 -6.28 -2.87
N VAL A 46 -22.48 -7.02 -3.83
CA VAL A 46 -21.70 -7.66 -4.90
C VAL A 46 -21.26 -6.62 -5.94
N ILE A 47 -22.17 -5.70 -6.29
CA ILE A 47 -21.99 -4.73 -7.39
C ILE A 47 -21.32 -3.43 -6.91
N LEU A 48 -21.71 -2.93 -5.74
CA LEU A 48 -21.28 -1.64 -5.23
C LEU A 48 -19.75 -1.48 -5.15
N PRO A 49 -18.97 -2.44 -4.62
CA PRO A 49 -17.50 -2.32 -4.63
C PRO A 49 -16.89 -2.21 -6.02
N ILE A 50 -17.48 -2.89 -7.01
CA ILE A 50 -17.03 -2.85 -8.41
C ILE A 50 -17.28 -1.45 -8.98
N VAL A 51 -18.50 -0.92 -8.79
CA VAL A 51 -18.89 0.41 -9.23
C VAL A 51 -18.02 1.49 -8.58
N LEU A 52 -17.76 1.39 -7.28
CA LEU A 52 -16.90 2.34 -6.57
C LEU A 52 -15.44 2.26 -7.05
N SER A 53 -14.91 1.06 -7.29
CA SER A 53 -13.54 0.87 -7.81
C SER A 53 -13.39 1.47 -9.21
N LEU A 54 -14.31 1.15 -10.13
CA LEU A 54 -14.27 1.68 -11.49
C LEU A 54 -14.56 3.18 -11.53
N GLY A 55 -15.56 3.62 -10.77
CA GLY A 55 -15.95 5.02 -10.67
C GLY A 55 -14.83 5.90 -10.14
N SER A 56 -14.13 5.46 -9.09
CA SER A 56 -12.97 6.19 -8.55
C SER A 56 -11.83 6.30 -9.56
N ILE A 57 -11.50 5.22 -10.27
CA ILE A 57 -10.49 5.24 -11.35
C ILE A 57 -10.88 6.23 -12.45
N ILE A 58 -12.13 6.19 -12.91
CA ILE A 58 -12.63 7.05 -13.98
C ILE A 58 -12.63 8.51 -13.53
N VAL A 59 -13.21 8.84 -12.37
CA VAL A 59 -13.31 10.21 -11.87
C VAL A 59 -11.93 10.83 -11.67
N VAL A 60 -11.02 10.12 -10.99
CA VAL A 60 -9.64 10.57 -10.82
C VAL A 60 -8.95 10.72 -12.18
N GLY A 61 -9.13 9.74 -13.06
CA GLY A 61 -8.60 9.76 -14.42
C GLY A 61 -9.05 10.99 -15.21
N ILE A 62 -10.33 11.34 -15.18
CA ILE A 62 -10.89 12.53 -15.86
C ILE A 62 -10.33 13.82 -15.26
N ILE A 63 -10.36 13.97 -13.94
CA ILE A 63 -9.89 15.16 -13.23
C ILE A 63 -8.42 15.47 -13.57
N PHE A 64 -7.59 14.43 -13.62
CA PHE A 64 -6.17 14.59 -13.91
C PHE A 64 -5.85 14.63 -15.41
N SER A 65 -6.58 13.91 -16.26
CA SER A 65 -6.40 13.97 -17.73
C SER A 65 -6.73 15.36 -18.27
N GLY A 66 -7.81 16.00 -17.79
CA GLY A 66 -8.17 17.36 -18.18
C GLY A 66 -7.11 18.41 -17.76
N ARG A 67 -6.35 18.13 -16.70
CA ARG A 67 -5.23 18.99 -16.26
C ARG A 67 -3.94 18.73 -17.05
N GLN A 68 -3.81 17.55 -17.69
CA GLN A 68 -2.60 17.11 -18.38
C GLN A 68 -2.66 17.21 -19.90
N GLN A 69 -3.78 17.54 -20.53
CA GLN A 69 -3.86 17.79 -21.98
C GLN A 69 -2.91 18.90 -22.48
N LYS A 70 -2.29 19.69 -21.59
CA LYS A 70 -1.21 20.64 -21.93
C LYS A 70 0.18 19.98 -22.10
N ALA A 71 0.38 18.76 -21.62
CA ALA A 71 1.61 17.99 -21.79
C ALA A 71 1.32 16.85 -22.79
N ARG A 72 1.93 16.90 -23.98
CA ARG A 72 1.77 15.94 -25.09
C ARG A 72 2.31 14.52 -24.76
N SER A 73 1.87 13.92 -23.66
CA SER A 73 2.27 12.57 -23.24
C SER A 73 1.33 11.54 -23.84
N THR A 74 1.88 10.57 -24.56
CA THR A 74 1.13 9.43 -25.08
C THR A 74 0.92 8.39 -23.99
N VAL A 75 -0.35 8.07 -23.71
CA VAL A 75 -0.74 7.01 -22.77
C VAL A 75 -0.52 5.65 -23.44
N LYS A 76 0.31 4.80 -22.83
CA LYS A 76 0.55 3.41 -23.24
C LYS A 76 -0.60 2.54 -22.78
N LYS A 77 -1.51 2.20 -23.71
CA LYS A 77 -2.68 1.35 -23.46
C LYS A 77 -2.32 0.02 -22.78
N SER A 78 -1.20 -0.61 -23.16
CA SER A 78 -0.79 -1.91 -22.58
C SER A 78 -0.49 -1.83 -21.08
N VAL A 79 0.15 -0.75 -20.62
CA VAL A 79 0.46 -0.55 -19.20
C VAL A 79 -0.82 -0.25 -18.41
N LEU A 80 -1.72 0.56 -18.98
CA LEU A 80 -3.03 0.84 -18.38
C LEU A 80 -3.86 -0.45 -18.24
N ILE A 81 -3.90 -1.28 -19.29
CA ILE A 81 -4.56 -2.59 -19.27
C ILE A 81 -3.95 -3.48 -18.20
N ALA A 82 -2.61 -3.52 -18.07
CA ALA A 82 -1.96 -4.30 -17.02
C ALA A 82 -2.43 -3.87 -15.62
N GLY A 83 -2.53 -2.56 -15.35
CA GLY A 83 -3.06 -2.05 -14.09
C GLY A 83 -4.53 -2.46 -13.84
N LEU A 84 -5.37 -2.39 -14.88
CA LEU A 84 -6.77 -2.85 -14.80
C LEU A 84 -6.88 -4.37 -14.57
N VAL A 85 -6.00 -5.17 -15.17
CA VAL A 85 -5.94 -6.62 -14.95
C VAL A 85 -5.58 -6.93 -13.50
N PHE A 86 -4.63 -6.21 -12.90
CA PHE A 86 -4.32 -6.36 -11.46
C PHE A 86 -5.53 -6.06 -10.58
N CYS A 87 -6.26 -4.98 -10.85
CA CYS A 87 -7.50 -4.66 -10.12
C CYS A 87 -8.59 -5.71 -10.36
N ALA A 88 -8.73 -6.23 -11.58
CA ALA A 88 -9.71 -7.27 -11.89
C ALA A 88 -9.40 -8.58 -11.15
N ILE A 89 -8.13 -8.99 -11.10
CA ILE A 89 -7.69 -10.13 -10.28
C ILE A 89 -8.03 -9.86 -8.80
N ALA A 90 -7.73 -8.66 -8.29
CA ALA A 90 -8.05 -8.26 -6.93
C ALA A 90 -9.56 -8.29 -6.61
N LEU A 91 -10.45 -8.08 -7.58
CA LEU A 91 -11.91 -8.18 -7.39
C LEU A 91 -12.44 -9.61 -7.35
N VAL A 92 -11.73 -10.53 -8.00
CA VAL A 92 -12.10 -11.96 -8.04
C VAL A 92 -11.50 -12.71 -6.85
N ILE A 93 -10.38 -12.25 -6.30
CA ILE A 93 -9.74 -12.90 -5.17
C ILE A 93 -10.67 -13.00 -3.96
N PRO A 94 -11.41 -12.00 -3.43
CA PRO A 94 -12.12 -12.07 -2.15
C PRO A 94 -13.18 -13.16 -2.04
N ASP A 95 -13.52 -13.54 -0.80
CA ASP A 95 -14.49 -14.60 -0.52
C ASP A 95 -15.89 -14.30 -1.10
N PRO A 96 -16.45 -15.17 -1.97
CA PRO A 96 -17.81 -15.01 -2.48
C PRO A 96 -18.89 -14.97 -1.38
N GLN A 97 -18.63 -15.57 -0.21
CA GLN A 97 -19.51 -15.49 0.95
C GLN A 97 -19.51 -14.10 1.59
N PHE A 98 -18.43 -13.33 1.44
CA PHE A 98 -18.27 -11.99 1.98
C PHE A 98 -17.95 -10.98 0.85
N PRO A 99 -18.89 -10.74 -0.08
CA PRO A 99 -18.65 -9.93 -1.28
C PRO A 99 -18.23 -8.48 -0.95
N VAL A 100 -18.64 -7.98 0.22
CA VAL A 100 -18.26 -6.66 0.70
C VAL A 100 -16.75 -6.47 0.84
N LYS A 101 -15.97 -7.54 1.05
CA LYS A 101 -14.50 -7.49 1.08
C LYS A 101 -13.87 -7.01 -0.22
N ARG A 102 -14.61 -7.03 -1.33
CA ARG A 102 -14.17 -6.43 -2.61
C ARG A 102 -13.96 -4.91 -2.52
N ILE A 103 -14.49 -4.24 -1.49
CA ILE A 103 -14.30 -2.79 -1.29
C ILE A 103 -12.82 -2.43 -1.11
N HIS A 104 -12.02 -3.37 -0.59
CA HIS A 104 -10.59 -3.24 -0.45
C HIS A 104 -9.92 -2.84 -1.77
N VAL A 105 -10.46 -3.27 -2.92
CA VAL A 105 -9.90 -2.87 -4.22
C VAL A 105 -9.99 -1.35 -4.41
N ALA A 106 -11.15 -0.75 -4.15
CA ALA A 106 -11.32 0.71 -4.25
C ALA A 106 -10.45 1.43 -3.23
N GLU A 107 -10.42 0.94 -1.98
CA GLU A 107 -9.66 1.51 -0.87
C GLU A 107 -8.16 1.55 -1.19
N TYR A 108 -7.58 0.44 -1.66
CA TYR A 108 -6.14 0.37 -1.93
C TYR A 108 -5.73 1.01 -3.26
N VAL A 109 -6.63 1.05 -4.25
CA VAL A 109 -6.42 1.88 -5.45
C VAL A 109 -6.33 3.37 -5.07
N LEU A 110 -7.21 3.85 -4.19
CA LEU A 110 -7.16 5.23 -3.69
C LEU A 110 -5.99 5.47 -2.73
N LEU A 111 -5.70 4.55 -1.82
CA LEU A 111 -4.59 4.66 -0.89
C LEU A 111 -3.26 4.75 -1.63
N SER A 112 -3.06 3.94 -2.68
CA SER A 112 -1.86 4.01 -3.51
C SER A 112 -1.70 5.38 -4.19
N LEU A 113 -2.80 6.09 -4.51
CA LEU A 113 -2.77 7.45 -5.02
C LEU A 113 -2.31 8.46 -3.96
N VAL A 114 -2.82 8.34 -2.73
CA VAL A 114 -2.43 9.20 -1.59
C VAL A 114 -0.96 9.01 -1.23
N VAL A 115 -0.51 7.76 -1.16
CA VAL A 115 0.91 7.43 -0.93
C VAL A 115 1.78 7.97 -2.07
N ARG A 116 1.32 7.80 -3.33
CA ARG A 116 2.01 8.34 -4.50
C ARG A 116 2.12 9.86 -4.43
N PHE A 117 1.08 10.57 -4.00
CA PHE A 117 1.15 12.01 -3.77
C PHE A 117 2.27 12.37 -2.80
N ALA A 118 2.30 11.72 -1.62
CA ALA A 118 3.31 11.95 -0.59
C ALA A 118 4.74 11.68 -1.10
N MET A 119 4.92 10.58 -1.82
CA MET A 119 6.23 10.17 -2.34
C MET A 119 6.68 11.00 -3.55
N SER A 120 5.75 11.60 -4.31
CA SER A 120 6.07 12.32 -5.56
C SER A 120 6.99 13.52 -5.36
N PHE A 121 7.05 14.06 -4.15
CA PHE A 121 7.95 15.15 -3.78
C PHE A 121 9.44 14.74 -3.79
N LYS A 122 9.74 13.44 -3.69
CA LYS A 122 11.11 12.90 -3.62
C LYS A 122 11.39 11.80 -4.65
N LEU A 123 10.37 11.12 -5.14
CA LEU A 123 10.50 10.03 -6.10
C LEU A 123 9.81 10.37 -7.42
N GLN A 124 10.33 9.80 -8.51
CA GLN A 124 9.76 9.93 -9.85
C GLN A 124 9.83 8.59 -10.60
N GLY A 125 9.12 8.47 -11.72
CA GLY A 125 9.23 7.34 -12.63
C GLY A 125 8.89 5.98 -12.00
N ALA A 126 9.72 4.98 -12.28
CA ALA A 126 9.54 3.60 -11.80
C ALA A 126 9.72 3.48 -10.27
N ALA A 127 10.62 4.26 -9.67
CA ALA A 127 10.81 4.28 -8.23
C ALA A 127 9.52 4.76 -7.53
N LEU A 128 8.90 5.84 -8.03
CA LEU A 128 7.65 6.33 -7.48
C LEU A 128 6.54 5.28 -7.58
N LEU A 129 6.40 4.57 -8.71
CA LEU A 129 5.44 3.47 -8.87
C LEU A 129 5.69 2.37 -7.83
N PHE A 130 6.90 1.82 -7.82
CA PHE A 130 7.24 0.66 -7.02
C PHE A 130 7.11 0.95 -5.53
N PHE A 131 7.69 2.05 -5.04
CA PHE A 131 7.63 2.38 -3.62
C PHE A 131 6.23 2.81 -3.17
N SER A 132 5.44 3.50 -3.99
CA SER A 132 4.07 3.81 -3.62
C SER A 132 3.19 2.56 -3.53
N ALA A 133 3.36 1.63 -4.48
CA ALA A 133 2.66 0.35 -4.47
C ALA A 133 3.07 -0.52 -3.28
N GLY A 134 4.37 -0.67 -3.06
CA GLY A 134 4.91 -1.47 -1.94
C GLY A 134 4.49 -0.92 -0.59
N PHE A 135 4.57 0.41 -0.40
CA PHE A 135 4.17 1.04 0.86
C PHE A 135 2.67 0.87 1.13
N ALA A 136 1.81 1.08 0.12
CA ALA A 136 0.38 0.81 0.26
C ALA A 136 0.09 -0.68 0.51
N SER A 137 0.87 -1.60 -0.07
CA SER A 137 0.72 -3.04 0.17
C SER A 137 1.08 -3.41 1.62
N VAL A 138 2.13 -2.82 2.19
CA VAL A 138 2.50 -3.04 3.61
C VAL A 138 1.47 -2.41 4.55
N LEU A 139 0.89 -1.26 4.20
CA LEU A 139 -0.29 -0.74 4.90
C LEU A 139 -1.47 -1.74 4.85
N GLY A 140 -1.60 -2.49 3.75
CA GLY A 140 -2.50 -3.63 3.61
C GLY A 140 -2.26 -4.76 4.60
N VAL A 141 -1.00 -5.02 4.93
CA VAL A 141 -0.62 -5.96 5.97
C VAL A 141 -0.99 -5.41 7.35
N HIS A 142 -0.73 -4.13 7.61
CA HIS A 142 -1.12 -3.49 8.87
C HIS A 142 -2.62 -3.54 9.14
N GLU A 143 -3.42 -3.24 8.10
CA GLU A 143 -4.87 -3.35 8.17
C GLU A 143 -5.29 -4.75 8.61
N GLU A 144 -4.78 -5.79 7.97
CA GLU A 144 -5.18 -7.16 8.30
C GLU A 144 -4.69 -7.63 9.67
N LEU A 145 -3.51 -7.18 10.11
CA LEU A 145 -3.08 -7.48 11.46
C LEU A 145 -3.94 -6.78 12.52
N LEU A 146 -4.40 -5.56 12.25
CA LEU A 146 -5.35 -4.86 13.13
C LEU A 146 -6.71 -5.55 13.14
N GLN A 147 -7.18 -6.03 11.98
CA GLN A 147 -8.39 -6.85 11.90
C GLN A 147 -8.22 -8.18 12.65
N GLY A 148 -7.04 -8.81 12.58
CA GLY A 148 -6.71 -10.01 13.36
C GLY A 148 -6.74 -9.81 14.88
N TRP A 149 -6.76 -8.59 15.40
CA TRP A 149 -7.02 -8.34 16.83
C TRP A 149 -8.49 -8.06 17.15
N HIS A 150 -9.33 -7.91 16.14
CA HIS A 150 -10.73 -7.59 16.34
C HIS A 150 -11.56 -8.89 16.46
N PRO A 151 -12.31 -9.13 17.56
CA PRO A 151 -12.99 -10.42 17.79
C PRO A 151 -14.04 -10.83 16.75
N SER A 152 -14.57 -9.86 15.99
CA SER A 152 -15.54 -10.12 14.90
C SER A 152 -14.90 -10.20 13.51
N ARG A 153 -13.57 -10.18 13.43
CA ARG A 153 -12.78 -10.27 12.20
C ARG A 153 -11.74 -11.36 12.36
N THR A 154 -11.15 -11.76 11.24
CA THR A 154 -10.12 -12.79 11.21
C THR A 154 -9.05 -12.37 10.22
N TYR A 155 -7.81 -12.59 10.60
CA TYR A 155 -6.63 -12.34 9.80
C TYR A 155 -6.67 -13.16 8.52
N GLY A 156 -6.67 -12.53 7.34
CA GLY A 156 -6.74 -13.20 6.04
C GLY A 156 -5.56 -12.92 5.11
N LEU A 157 -4.76 -13.96 4.77
CA LEU A 157 -3.76 -13.86 3.69
C LEU A 157 -4.40 -13.48 2.34
N ARG A 158 -5.65 -13.89 2.13
CA ARG A 158 -6.44 -13.55 0.95
C ARG A 158 -6.64 -12.04 0.84
N ASP A 159 -6.96 -11.37 1.94
CA ASP A 159 -7.23 -9.93 1.96
C ASP A 159 -5.93 -9.13 1.84
N ILE A 160 -4.81 -9.60 2.43
CA ILE A 160 -3.47 -9.07 2.15
C ILE A 160 -3.14 -9.14 0.65
N THR A 161 -3.49 -10.26 0.00
CA THR A 161 -3.27 -10.43 -1.43
C THR A 161 -4.12 -9.45 -2.24
N VAL A 162 -5.39 -9.27 -1.90
CA VAL A 162 -6.29 -8.28 -2.52
C VAL A 162 -5.71 -6.87 -2.39
N ASN A 163 -5.32 -6.48 -1.18
CA ASN A 163 -4.74 -5.17 -0.89
C ASN A 163 -3.46 -4.92 -1.71
N THR A 164 -2.62 -5.95 -1.84
CA THR A 164 -1.38 -5.90 -2.64
C THR A 164 -1.69 -5.73 -4.12
N PHE A 165 -2.53 -6.59 -4.71
CA PHE A 165 -2.89 -6.49 -6.13
C PHE A 165 -3.58 -5.17 -6.46
N ALA A 166 -4.49 -4.69 -5.61
CA ALA A 166 -5.16 -3.41 -5.76
C ALA A 166 -4.18 -2.23 -5.67
N SER A 167 -3.23 -2.26 -4.72
CA SER A 167 -2.18 -1.25 -4.58
C SER A 167 -1.30 -1.15 -5.82
N PHE A 168 -0.86 -2.29 -6.36
CA PHE A 168 -0.08 -2.33 -7.59
C PHE A 168 -0.89 -1.94 -8.82
N GLY A 169 -2.13 -2.43 -8.95
CA GLY A 169 -3.04 -2.06 -10.04
C GLY A 169 -3.30 -0.55 -10.09
N GLY A 170 -3.66 0.03 -8.94
CA GLY A 170 -3.80 1.48 -8.78
C GLY A 170 -2.53 2.23 -9.14
N ALA A 171 -1.38 1.86 -8.55
CA ALA A 171 -0.11 2.53 -8.82
C ALA A 171 0.31 2.48 -10.30
N ILE A 172 0.05 1.37 -11.00
CA ILE A 172 0.30 1.23 -12.45
C ILE A 172 -0.60 2.19 -13.23
N ILE A 173 -1.90 2.22 -12.92
CA ILE A 173 -2.87 3.14 -13.55
C ILE A 173 -2.41 4.60 -13.33
N TRP A 174 -2.07 4.99 -12.10
CA TRP A 174 -1.62 6.34 -11.76
C TRP A 174 -0.31 6.72 -12.43
N HIS A 175 0.62 5.77 -12.55
CA HIS A 175 1.87 5.96 -13.26
C HIS A 175 1.65 6.19 -14.75
N GLU A 176 0.74 5.43 -15.36
CA GLU A 176 0.45 5.56 -16.79
C GLU A 176 -0.29 6.86 -17.10
N LEU A 177 -1.24 7.24 -16.25
CA LEU A 177 -1.91 8.54 -16.28
C LEU A 177 -1.00 9.72 -15.86
N LYS A 178 0.29 9.46 -15.61
CA LYS A 178 1.32 10.44 -15.21
C LYS A 178 0.91 11.30 -14.01
N ILE A 179 0.05 10.78 -13.14
CA ILE A 179 -0.40 11.53 -11.97
C ILE A 179 0.80 11.74 -11.04
N PHE A 180 1.02 13.00 -10.63
CA PHE A 180 2.15 13.43 -9.81
C PHE A 180 3.55 13.13 -10.39
N SER A 181 3.68 13.06 -11.71
CA SER A 181 4.98 13.02 -12.39
C SER A 181 5.43 14.45 -12.73
N TRP A 182 6.40 14.99 -11.99
CA TRP A 182 6.77 16.41 -12.03
C TRP A 182 7.93 16.76 -12.99
N GLY A 183 8.35 15.84 -13.85
CA GLY A 183 9.15 16.14 -15.04
C GLY A 183 10.67 16.31 -14.85
N LYS A 184 11.20 16.52 -13.63
CA LYS A 184 12.65 16.36 -13.35
C LYS A 184 12.88 15.88 -11.92
N PRO A 185 13.67 14.81 -11.68
CA PRO A 185 14.14 14.51 -10.34
C PRO A 185 15.05 15.64 -9.86
N LEU A 186 14.83 16.14 -8.64
CA LEU A 186 15.65 17.16 -7.97
C LEU A 186 17.03 16.63 -7.51
N PHE A 187 17.44 15.43 -7.95
CA PHE A 187 18.67 14.81 -7.47
C PHE A 187 19.80 15.04 -8.45
N ASP A 188 20.74 15.86 -7.97
CA ASP A 188 22.01 16.17 -8.60
C ASP A 188 22.87 14.91 -8.75
N LYS A 189 23.58 14.81 -9.87
CA LYS A 189 24.53 13.72 -10.12
C LYS A 189 25.66 13.83 -9.11
N GLN A 190 25.70 13.00 -8.06
CA GLN A 190 26.97 12.60 -7.45
C GLN A 190 26.80 11.45 -6.45
N THR A 191 27.82 10.58 -6.45
CA THR A 191 27.96 9.26 -5.82
C THR A 191 27.28 8.12 -6.59
N LEU A 192 28.07 7.10 -6.96
CA LEU A 192 27.64 5.82 -7.52
C LEU A 192 27.46 4.81 -6.36
N PRO A 193 26.29 4.75 -5.72
CA PRO A 193 25.96 3.68 -4.79
C PRO A 193 25.96 2.32 -5.50
N SER A 194 26.29 1.28 -4.75
CA SER A 194 26.22 -0.11 -5.20
C SER A 194 24.76 -0.49 -5.51
N LYS A 195 24.43 -0.64 -6.80
CA LYS A 195 23.12 -1.14 -7.25
C LYS A 195 22.77 -2.48 -6.61
N ASN A 196 23.79 -3.30 -6.32
CA ASN A 196 23.61 -4.63 -5.74
C ASN A 196 23.10 -4.53 -4.29
N CYS A 197 23.63 -3.61 -3.48
CA CYS A 197 23.20 -3.45 -2.10
C CYS A 197 21.71 -3.08 -1.97
N SER A 198 21.22 -2.15 -2.80
CA SER A 198 19.81 -1.72 -2.76
C SER A 198 18.86 -2.83 -3.17
N SER A 199 19.19 -3.58 -4.23
CA SER A 199 18.36 -4.69 -4.70
C SER A 199 18.35 -5.85 -3.71
N VAL A 200 19.51 -6.24 -3.17
CA VAL A 200 19.61 -7.30 -2.15
C VAL A 200 18.80 -6.92 -0.92
N TYR A 201 18.92 -5.67 -0.45
CA TYR A 201 18.12 -5.18 0.66
C TYR A 201 16.63 -5.28 0.40
N LEU A 202 16.14 -4.81 -0.76
CA LEU A 202 14.71 -4.85 -1.08
C LEU A 202 14.17 -6.28 -1.17
N VAL A 203 14.93 -7.19 -1.77
CA VAL A 203 14.55 -8.60 -1.84
C VAL A 203 14.45 -9.19 -0.43
N TRP A 204 15.43 -8.90 0.44
CA TRP A 204 15.40 -9.36 1.83
C TRP A 204 14.25 -8.71 2.63
N LEU A 205 13.98 -7.42 2.45
CA LEU A 205 12.86 -6.76 3.11
C LEU A 205 11.52 -7.40 2.72
N ILE A 206 11.29 -7.62 1.43
CA ILE A 206 10.06 -8.26 0.92
C ILE A 206 9.96 -9.69 1.46
N ALA A 207 11.04 -10.48 1.36
CA ALA A 207 11.05 -11.84 1.89
C ALA A 207 10.78 -11.87 3.40
N SER A 208 11.28 -10.89 4.15
CA SER A 208 11.06 -10.79 5.60
C SER A 208 9.62 -10.45 5.94
N VAL A 209 8.97 -9.54 5.19
CA VAL A 209 7.54 -9.28 5.33
C VAL A 209 6.74 -10.55 5.02
N VAL A 210 7.07 -11.29 3.97
CA VAL A 210 6.40 -12.55 3.60
C VAL A 210 6.56 -13.62 4.70
N VAL A 211 7.79 -13.82 5.20
CA VAL A 211 8.07 -14.76 6.29
C VAL A 211 7.38 -14.32 7.59
N PHE A 212 7.21 -13.02 7.81
CA PHE A 212 6.45 -12.51 8.96
C PHE A 212 4.96 -12.85 8.85
N ILE A 213 4.32 -12.64 7.70
CA ILE A 213 2.87 -12.77 7.55
C ILE A 213 2.37 -14.21 7.37
N LEU A 214 3.12 -15.07 6.67
CA LEU A 214 2.63 -16.41 6.30
C LEU A 214 2.34 -17.31 7.51
N PRO A 215 3.23 -17.42 8.51
CA PRO A 215 3.01 -18.30 9.66
C PRO A 215 1.85 -17.86 10.55
N LEU A 216 1.43 -16.59 10.50
CA LEU A 216 0.42 -16.03 11.41
C LEU A 216 -0.95 -16.70 11.29
N VAL A 217 -1.25 -17.31 10.14
CA VAL A 217 -2.47 -18.12 9.96
C VAL A 217 -2.54 -19.28 10.96
N LEU A 218 -1.39 -19.85 11.34
CA LEU A 218 -1.30 -20.97 12.27
C LEU A 218 -1.49 -20.54 13.74
N PHE A 219 -1.45 -19.24 14.02
CA PHE A 219 -1.53 -18.69 15.38
C PHE A 219 -2.88 -18.02 15.67
N ARG A 220 -3.89 -18.21 14.81
CA ARG A 220 -5.27 -17.82 15.12
C ARG A 220 -5.78 -18.56 16.36
N GLY A 221 -6.46 -17.87 17.25
CA GLY A 221 -6.83 -18.32 18.59
C GLY A 221 -5.71 -18.29 19.62
N SER A 222 -4.52 -17.76 19.30
CA SER A 222 -3.35 -17.79 20.19
C SER A 222 -2.56 -16.48 20.15
N THR A 223 -1.47 -16.41 20.94
CA THR A 223 -0.52 -15.30 20.89
C THR A 223 0.46 -15.46 19.72
N ILE A 224 0.82 -14.35 19.08
CA ILE A 224 1.77 -14.33 17.97
C ILE A 224 3.19 -14.54 18.51
N PRO A 225 3.94 -15.58 18.10
CA PRO A 225 5.32 -15.75 18.55
C PRO A 225 6.25 -14.67 17.98
N TYR A 226 7.41 -14.47 18.61
CA TYR A 226 8.40 -13.48 18.15
C TYR A 226 9.23 -13.92 16.93
N TRP A 227 9.37 -15.23 16.70
CA TRP A 227 10.26 -15.75 15.66
C TRP A 227 9.93 -15.29 14.23
N PRO A 228 8.66 -15.10 13.80
CA PRO A 228 8.36 -14.59 12.46
C PRO A 228 8.90 -13.17 12.23
N ALA A 229 9.15 -12.40 13.30
CA ALA A 229 9.72 -11.05 13.21
C ALA A 229 11.25 -11.04 13.08
N MET A 230 11.94 -12.17 13.31
CA MET A 230 13.42 -12.21 13.29
C MET A 230 14.03 -11.79 11.95
N PRO A 231 13.52 -12.22 10.77
CA PRO A 231 14.02 -11.72 9.50
C PRO A 231 13.87 -10.21 9.34
N LEU A 232 12.74 -9.63 9.80
CA LEU A 232 12.53 -8.18 9.77
C LEU A 232 13.52 -7.45 10.68
N ILE A 233 13.82 -7.97 11.87
CA ILE A 233 14.87 -7.42 12.74
C ILE A 233 16.23 -7.46 12.02
N GLY A 234 16.56 -8.54 11.32
CA GLY A 234 17.75 -8.62 10.46
C GLY A 234 17.79 -7.52 9.39
N THR A 235 16.65 -7.19 8.79
CA THR A 235 16.57 -6.09 7.81
C THR A 235 16.74 -4.71 8.45
N ILE A 236 16.40 -4.51 9.73
CA ILE A 236 16.72 -3.27 10.47
C ILE A 236 18.23 -3.11 10.60
N VAL A 237 18.92 -4.19 10.97
CA VAL A 237 20.40 -4.19 11.08
C VAL A 237 21.03 -3.87 9.73
N TYR A 238 20.59 -4.55 8.66
CA TYR A 238 21.08 -4.28 7.31
C TYR A 238 20.84 -2.82 6.90
N PHE A 239 19.63 -2.30 7.09
CA PHE A 239 19.31 -0.91 6.78
C PHE A 239 20.22 0.05 7.55
N SER A 240 20.43 -0.20 8.84
CA SER A 240 21.25 0.67 9.71
C SER A 240 22.71 0.74 9.27
N LEU A 241 23.28 -0.39 8.83
CA LEU A 241 24.68 -0.48 8.38
C LEU A 241 24.89 0.05 6.96
N TYR A 242 23.92 -0.13 6.06
CA TYR A 242 24.12 0.08 4.62
C TYR A 242 23.26 1.19 3.99
N LYS A 243 22.42 1.91 4.75
CA LYS A 243 21.53 2.96 4.21
C LYS A 243 22.23 4.01 3.35
N ASP A 244 23.48 4.36 3.67
CA ASP A 244 24.22 5.39 2.96
C ASP A 244 24.71 4.91 1.58
N GLN A 245 24.83 3.59 1.41
CA GLN A 245 25.20 2.90 0.17
C GLN A 245 24.03 2.66 -0.78
N PHE A 246 22.81 3.05 -0.39
CA PHE A 246 21.62 2.86 -1.23
C PHE A 246 21.56 3.82 -2.42
N ILE A 247 20.88 3.39 -3.49
CA ILE A 247 20.63 4.20 -4.68
C ILE A 247 19.98 5.53 -4.28
N THR A 248 20.66 6.65 -4.54
CA THR A 248 20.23 7.99 -4.10
C THR A 248 18.80 8.32 -4.54
N SER A 249 18.43 7.96 -5.76
CA SER A 249 17.07 8.18 -6.29
C SER A 249 16.00 7.30 -5.64
N TRP A 250 16.38 6.25 -4.90
CA TRP A 250 15.48 5.34 -4.19
C TRP A 250 15.51 5.54 -2.68
N LYS A 251 16.50 6.25 -2.13
CA LYS A 251 16.72 6.42 -0.68
C LYS A 251 15.44 6.77 0.08
N HIS A 252 14.66 7.73 -0.40
CA HIS A 252 13.40 8.10 0.25
C HIS A 252 12.38 6.97 0.27
N GLY A 253 12.18 6.30 -0.86
CA GLY A 253 11.25 5.19 -0.98
C GLY A 253 11.67 3.98 -0.15
N MET A 254 12.97 3.67 -0.15
CA MET A 254 13.53 2.63 0.70
C MET A 254 13.29 2.97 2.18
N ALA A 255 13.64 4.18 2.63
CA ALA A 255 13.41 4.58 4.01
C ALA A 255 11.94 4.51 4.42
N ALA A 256 11.03 5.04 3.59
CA ALA A 256 9.60 5.02 3.88
C ALA A 256 9.05 3.58 3.95
N LEU A 257 9.38 2.74 2.96
CA LEU A 257 8.96 1.34 2.92
C LEU A 257 9.55 0.54 4.09
N SER A 258 10.79 0.82 4.47
CA SER A 258 11.46 0.17 5.59
C SER A 258 10.77 0.52 6.91
N VAL A 259 10.51 1.81 7.15
CA VAL A 259 9.86 2.28 8.38
C VAL A 259 8.49 1.64 8.57
N VAL A 260 7.66 1.61 7.52
CA VAL A 260 6.34 0.96 7.62
C VAL A 260 6.47 -0.54 7.84
N SER A 261 7.39 -1.24 7.14
CA SER A 261 7.62 -2.67 7.37
C SER A 261 8.18 -2.99 8.76
N PHE A 262 9.05 -2.14 9.32
CA PHE A 262 9.61 -2.34 10.66
C PHE A 262 8.55 -2.19 11.75
N ALA A 263 7.53 -1.35 11.53
CA ALA A 263 6.42 -1.22 12.45
C ALA A 263 5.62 -2.53 12.63
N LEU A 264 5.74 -3.51 11.71
CA LEU A 264 5.15 -4.84 11.86
C LEU A 264 5.69 -5.61 13.08
N ILE A 265 6.91 -5.31 13.54
CA ILE A 265 7.51 -5.95 14.72
C ILE A 265 6.74 -5.58 16.01
N LEU A 266 6.00 -4.46 16.01
CA LEU A 266 5.20 -4.04 17.15
C LEU A 266 4.04 -5.00 17.43
N TYR A 267 3.54 -5.75 16.44
CA TYR A 267 2.38 -6.63 16.62
C TYR A 267 2.66 -7.80 17.58
N PRO A 268 3.69 -8.64 17.41
CA PRO A 268 4.00 -9.66 18.41
C PRO A 268 4.29 -9.05 19.78
N ILE A 269 4.92 -7.87 19.87
CA ILE A 269 5.17 -7.21 21.16
C ILE A 269 3.85 -6.85 21.85
N ILE A 270 2.97 -6.10 21.18
CA ILE A 270 1.68 -5.65 21.72
C ILE A 270 0.80 -6.84 22.08
N ASN A 271 0.77 -7.87 21.22
CA ASN A 271 -0.04 -9.06 21.40
C ASN A 271 0.38 -9.85 22.65
N ASN A 272 1.69 -10.06 22.87
CA ASN A 272 2.18 -10.78 24.05
C ASN A 272 2.08 -9.95 25.34
N VAL A 273 2.39 -8.65 25.29
CA VAL A 273 2.35 -7.77 26.49
C VAL A 273 0.93 -7.64 27.04
N ASN A 274 -0.07 -7.56 26.16
CA ASN A 274 -1.47 -7.38 26.55
C ASN A 274 -2.27 -8.69 26.58
N ALA A 275 -1.62 -9.84 26.33
CA ALA A 275 -2.26 -11.15 26.19
C ALA A 275 -3.48 -11.13 25.23
N LEU A 276 -3.38 -10.37 24.14
CA LEU A 276 -4.46 -10.28 23.15
C LEU A 276 -4.54 -11.57 22.35
N LEU A 277 -5.76 -12.07 22.15
CA LEU A 277 -5.99 -13.15 21.19
C LEU A 277 -5.87 -12.61 19.76
N PHE A 278 -5.21 -13.37 18.91
CA PHE A 278 -5.16 -13.14 17.47
C PHE A 278 -6.19 -14.04 16.78
N PHE A 279 -7.05 -13.50 15.93
CA PHE A 279 -8.21 -14.19 15.33
C PHE A 279 -8.02 -14.39 13.82
#